data_AF-A0A3B8J519-F1
#
_entry.id   AF-A0A3B8J519-F1
#
_cell.length_a   1.000
_cell.length_b   1.000
_cell.length_c   1.000
_cell.angle_alpha   90.00
_cell.angle_beta   90.00
_cell.angle_gamma   90.00
#
_symmetry.space_group_name_H-M   'P 1'
#
loop_
_entity.id
_entity.type
_entity.pdbx_description
1 polymer ?
#
loop_
_entity_poly.entity_id
_entity_poly.type
_entity_poly.pdbx_seq_one_letter_code
_entity_poly.pdbx_strand_id
1 'polypeptide(L)'
;YIESTQKVDLAHIESIQPYKIEQYMIIDSASRRNLEITETMREGKKKGSLLWVLDKTSTAMGGRLLRRWLEQPLLDADEIRMRLDAVEE
;
A
#
# COMPACT_ATOMS: atom_id res chain seq x y z
N TYR A 1 2.47 -18.64 17.28
CA TYR A 1 1.72 -17.45 17.77
C TYR A 1 0.32 -17.37 17.16
N ILE A 2 0.16 -17.34 15.83
CA ILE A 2 -1.18 -17.29 15.20
C ILE A 2 -2.03 -18.53 15.55
N GLU A 3 -1.45 -19.74 15.49
CA GLU A 3 -2.14 -20.96 15.93
C GLU A 3 -2.65 -20.88 17.38
N SER A 4 -1.81 -20.34 18.28
CA SER A 4 -2.15 -20.19 19.70
C SER A 4 -3.19 -19.09 19.98
N THR A 5 -3.31 -18.07 19.14
CA THR A 5 -4.23 -16.93 19.36
C THR A 5 -5.57 -17.09 18.62
N GLN A 6 -5.58 -17.71 17.44
CA GLN A 6 -6.79 -17.81 16.62
C GLN A 6 -7.57 -19.10 16.88
N LYS A 7 -6.90 -20.20 17.26
CA LYS A 7 -7.52 -21.51 17.60
C LYS A 7 -8.56 -22.00 16.57
N VAL A 8 -8.40 -21.61 15.30
CA VAL A 8 -9.20 -22.02 14.16
C VAL A 8 -8.27 -22.49 13.04
N ASP A 9 -8.83 -23.23 12.09
CA ASP A 9 -8.09 -23.68 10.92
C ASP A 9 -7.63 -22.47 10.06
N LEU A 10 -6.40 -22.51 9.58
CA LEU A 10 -5.71 -21.41 8.90
C LEU A 10 -5.66 -21.60 7.38
N ALA A 11 -6.65 -22.31 6.82
CA ALA A 11 -6.71 -22.67 5.40
C ALA A 11 -6.59 -21.47 4.42
N HIS A 12 -6.87 -20.25 4.87
CA HIS A 12 -6.74 -19.02 4.09
C HIS A 12 -5.30 -18.47 4.00
N ILE A 13 -4.35 -19.05 4.75
CA ILE A 13 -2.92 -18.73 4.67
C ILE A 13 -2.27 -19.75 3.74
N GLU A 14 -2.34 -19.51 2.45
CA GLU A 14 -1.99 -20.50 1.43
C GLU A 14 -0.50 -20.51 1.07
N SER A 15 0.18 -19.36 1.15
CA SER A 15 1.58 -19.26 0.76
C SER A 15 2.35 -18.18 1.49
N ILE A 16 3.66 -18.41 1.61
CA ILE A 16 4.64 -17.44 2.10
C ILE A 16 5.46 -17.00 0.90
N GLN A 17 5.48 -15.70 0.65
CA GLN A 17 6.26 -15.11 -0.43
C GLN A 17 7.43 -14.31 0.17
N PRO A 18 8.67 -14.48 -0.35
CA PRO A 18 9.79 -13.65 0.08
C PRO A 18 9.53 -12.20 -0.34
N TYR A 19 9.62 -11.29 0.62
CA TYR A 19 9.46 -9.86 0.37
C TYR A 19 10.75 -9.28 -0.22
N LYS A 20 10.72 -8.88 -1.49
CA LYS A 20 11.86 -8.27 -2.20
C LYS A 20 11.72 -6.75 -2.19
N ILE A 21 12.52 -6.09 -1.35
CA ILE A 21 12.52 -4.61 -1.24
C ILE A 21 12.94 -3.95 -2.55
N GLU A 22 13.79 -4.62 -3.34
CA GLU A 22 14.35 -4.14 -4.61
C GLU A 22 13.31 -3.85 -5.70
N GLN A 23 12.07 -4.34 -5.55
CA GLN A 23 10.99 -4.10 -6.51
C GLN A 23 10.35 -2.70 -6.35
N TYR A 24 10.64 -2.03 -5.24
CA TYR A 24 9.99 -0.78 -4.87
C TYR A 24 10.98 0.35 -4.61
N MET A 25 10.54 1.57 -4.89
CA MET A 25 11.29 2.77 -4.56
C MET A 25 11.44 2.90 -3.04
N ILE A 26 12.68 2.99 -2.57
CA ILE A 26 12.95 3.26 -1.16
C ILE A 26 12.67 4.74 -0.90
N ILE A 27 11.64 4.99 -0.09
CA ILE A 27 11.34 6.32 0.46
C ILE A 27 11.66 6.27 1.94
N ASP A 28 12.65 7.05 2.38
CA ASP A 28 13.02 7.10 3.79
C ASP A 28 11.89 7.66 4.66
N SER A 29 11.96 7.43 5.97
CA SER A 29 10.90 7.81 6.90
C SER A 29 10.67 9.33 6.98
N ALA A 30 11.70 10.15 6.77
CA ALA A 30 11.55 11.60 6.76
C ALA A 30 10.85 12.05 5.47
N SER A 31 11.25 11.52 4.31
CA SER A 31 10.58 11.78 3.03
C SER A 31 9.11 11.33 3.06
N ARG A 32 8.79 10.14 3.55
CA ARG A 32 7.40 9.66 3.68
C ARG A 32 6.54 10.59 4.52
N ARG A 33 7.10 11.11 5.61
CA ARG A 33 6.42 12.04 6.52
C ARG A 33 6.27 13.43 5.89
N ASN A 34 7.33 13.96 5.28
CA ASN A 34 7.34 15.29 4.67
C ASN A 34 6.43 15.38 3.44
N LEU A 35 6.26 14.29 2.72
CA LEU A 35 5.32 14.17 1.60
C LEU A 35 3.88 13.94 2.05
N GLU A 36 3.64 13.74 3.35
CA GLU A 36 2.31 13.45 3.91
C GLU A 36 1.58 12.35 3.12
N ILE A 37 2.27 11.22 2.83
CA ILE A 37 1.74 10.20 1.92
C ILE A 37 0.41 9.64 2.44
N THR A 38 0.34 9.30 3.72
CA THR A 38 -0.87 8.70 4.32
C THR A 38 -1.52 9.55 5.39
N GLU A 39 -0.76 10.41 6.04
CA GLU A 39 -1.20 11.26 7.14
C GLU A 39 -0.44 12.59 7.14
N THR A 40 -1.07 13.63 7.69
CA THR A 40 -0.47 14.95 7.82
C THR A 40 0.55 15.00 8.95
N MET A 41 1.61 15.78 8.77
CA MET A 41 2.69 15.94 9.75
C MET A 41 2.20 16.58 11.06
N ARG A 42 1.28 17.55 10.97
CA ARG A 42 0.83 18.34 12.12
C ARG A 42 -0.15 17.60 13.01
N GLU A 43 -1.12 16.92 12.41
CA GLU A 43 -2.25 16.34 13.14
C GLU A 43 -2.28 14.81 13.10
N GLY A 44 -1.39 14.16 12.33
CA GLY A 44 -1.43 12.70 12.14
C GLY A 44 -2.73 12.22 11.50
N LYS A 45 -3.44 13.09 10.78
CA LYS A 45 -4.75 12.78 10.20
C LYS A 45 -4.61 12.35 8.76
N LYS A 46 -5.44 11.40 8.34
CA LYS A 46 -5.64 11.08 6.92
C LYS A 46 -6.08 12.33 6.15
N LYS A 47 -7.04 13.10 6.67
CA LYS A 47 -7.54 14.30 5.98
C LYS A 47 -6.40 15.31 5.75
N GLY A 48 -6.19 15.67 4.49
CA GLY A 48 -5.10 16.55 4.05
C GLY A 48 -3.89 15.82 3.46
N SER A 49 -3.79 14.49 3.61
CA SER A 49 -2.70 13.68 3.03
C SER A 49 -2.93 13.35 1.55
N LEU A 50 -1.88 12.89 0.86
CA LEU A 50 -1.98 12.41 -0.52
C LEU A 50 -3.03 11.29 -0.65
N LEU A 51 -2.99 10.32 0.27
CA LEU A 51 -3.98 9.23 0.31
C LEU A 51 -5.41 9.75 0.46
N TRP A 52 -5.67 10.81 1.22
CA TRP A 52 -7.01 11.38 1.33
C TRP A 52 -7.52 11.99 0.03
N VAL A 53 -6.63 12.63 -0.73
CA VAL A 53 -6.97 13.21 -2.03
C VAL A 53 -7.32 12.10 -3.03
N LEU A 54 -6.48 11.07 -3.12
CA LEU A 54 -6.59 10.01 -4.13
C LEU A 54 -7.60 8.91 -3.81
N ASP A 55 -7.84 8.62 -2.52
CA ASP A 55 -8.71 7.49 -2.14
C ASP A 55 -10.20 7.81 -2.37
N LYS A 56 -10.67 7.41 -3.55
CA LYS A 56 -12.08 7.39 -3.98
C LYS A 56 -12.57 5.95 -4.20
N THR A 57 -11.89 4.98 -3.61
CA THR A 57 -12.19 3.56 -3.82
C THR A 57 -13.57 3.21 -3.26
N SER A 58 -14.30 2.34 -3.95
CA SER A 58 -15.65 1.92 -3.53
C SER A 58 -15.64 0.86 -2.42
N THR A 59 -14.49 0.25 -2.13
CA THR A 59 -14.36 -0.80 -1.13
C THR A 59 -13.20 -0.54 -0.18
N ALA A 60 -13.35 -0.98 1.08
CA ALA A 60 -12.27 -0.87 2.06
C ALA A 60 -11.00 -1.65 1.65
N MET A 61 -11.14 -2.74 0.90
CA MET A 61 -10.00 -3.48 0.33
C MET A 61 -9.27 -2.64 -0.73
N GLY A 62 -10.00 -1.93 -1.60
CA GLY A 62 -9.41 -1.02 -2.58
C GLY A 62 -8.61 0.09 -1.92
N GLY A 63 -9.15 0.72 -0.87
CA GLY A 63 -8.42 1.77 -0.14
C GLY A 63 -7.15 1.25 0.55
N ARG A 64 -7.17 0.01 1.06
CA ARG A 64 -5.97 -0.66 1.59
C ARG A 64 -4.92 -0.92 0.50
N LEU A 65 -5.36 -1.35 -0.69
CA LEU A 65 -4.47 -1.58 -1.83
C LEU A 65 -3.84 -0.27 -2.31
N LEU A 66 -4.62 0.79 -2.46
CA LEU A 66 -4.12 2.11 -2.87
C LEU A 66 -3.09 2.66 -1.88
N ARG A 67 -3.36 2.57 -0.56
CA ARG A 67 -2.39 2.94 0.47
C ARG A 67 -1.06 2.22 0.26
N ARG A 68 -1.10 0.90 0.05
CA ARG A 68 0.10 0.08 -0.17
C ARG A 68 0.86 0.57 -1.41
N TRP A 69 0.18 0.85 -2.51
CA TRP A 69 0.81 1.35 -3.74
C TRP A 69 1.50 2.70 -3.55
N LEU A 70 0.91 3.61 -2.77
CA LEU A 70 1.52 4.91 -2.48
C LEU A 70 2.77 4.78 -1.57
N GLU A 71 2.76 3.83 -0.63
CA GLU A 71 3.91 3.58 0.25
C GLU A 71 5.03 2.78 -0.43
N GLN A 72 4.70 2.02 -1.48
CA GLN A 72 5.59 1.12 -2.21
C GLN A 72 5.47 1.36 -3.72
N PRO A 73 6.02 2.49 -4.24
CA PRO A 73 6.01 2.75 -5.68
C PRO A 73 6.84 1.70 -6.41
N LEU A 74 6.34 1.21 -7.54
CA LEU A 74 7.04 0.23 -8.37
C LEU A 74 8.28 0.84 -9.05
N LEU A 75 9.30 0.01 -9.25
CA LEU A 75 10.47 0.34 -10.09
C LEU A 75 10.43 -0.35 -11.46
N ASP A 76 9.66 -1.43 -11.58
CA ASP A 76 9.51 -2.17 -12.84
C ASP A 76 8.61 -1.41 -13.81
N ALA A 77 9.17 -1.04 -14.97
CA ALA A 77 8.45 -0.29 -16.00
C ALA A 77 7.30 -1.08 -16.61
N ASP A 78 7.40 -2.40 -16.72
CA ASP A 78 6.36 -3.23 -17.33
C ASP A 78 5.18 -3.39 -16.37
N GLU A 79 5.43 -3.54 -15.05
CA GLU A 79 4.36 -3.52 -14.06
C GLU A 79 3.66 -2.15 -13.98
N ILE A 80 4.40 -1.06 -14.15
CA ILE A 80 3.82 0.30 -14.22
C ILE A 80 2.91 0.43 -15.45
N ARG A 81 3.39 0.02 -16.63
CA ARG A 81 2.60 0.05 -17.87
C ARG A 81 1.33 -0.76 -17.76
N MET A 82 1.42 -1.98 -17.22
CA MET A 82 0.24 -2.82 -17.01
C MET A 82 -0.83 -2.13 -16.15
N ARG A 83 -0.43 -1.34 -15.13
CA ARG A 83 -1.39 -0.55 -14.34
C ARG A 83 -1.96 0.64 -15.11
N LEU A 84 -1.18 1.26 -15.99
CA LEU A 84 -1.64 2.37 -16.83
C LEU A 84 -2.65 1.87 -17.87
N ASP A 85 -2.34 0.78 -18.56
CA ASP A 85 -3.20 0.16 -19.56
C ASP A 85 -4.57 -0.21 -18.96
N ALA A 86 -4.58 -0.78 -17.75
CA ALA A 86 -5.81 -1.16 -17.05
C ALA A 86 -6.69 0.03 -16.61
N VAL A 87 -6.17 1.28 -16.66
CA VAL A 87 -6.93 2.50 -16.35
C VAL A 87 -7.37 3.23 -17.62
N GLU A 88 -6.70 3.00 -18.75
CA GLU A 88 -7.08 3.57 -20.06
C GLU A 88 -8.24 2.81 -20.73
N GLU A 89 -8.54 1.58 -20.30
CA GLU A 89 -9.69 0.77 -20.74
C GLU A 89 -11.02 1.17 -20.06
#